data_AF-A0A7V6D5J1-F1
#
_entry.id   AF-A0A7V6D5J1-F1
#
_cell.length_a   1.000
_cell.length_b   1.000
_cell.length_c   1.000
_cell.angle_alpha   90.00
_cell.angle_beta   90.00
_cell.angle_gamma   90.00
#
_symmetry.space_group_name_H-M   'P 1'
#
loop_
_entity.id
_entity.type
_entity.pdbx_description
1 polymer ?
#
loop_
_entity_poly.entity_id
_entity_poly.type
_entity_poly.pdbx_seq_one_letter_code
_entity_poly.pdbx_strand_id
1 'polypeptide(L)'
;MYEPGPVEQVMKSIAASRRYRSISAEFVRSIAVRELARHRSVKEAIKATKNKLHQAAGAYVAARIDYAAHLRQMRAARNRDELAAACARAMARHASSRERLPILPEFYAATLGSLPPVRSVLDVACGLNPLAIPWMPLAEGCEYYACDIYHDMVEFLGEFLRLAGVAGRAQVCDVIARCPTQHVDVALLLKAIPCLEQVDPAAGARLLDSLDADHLLVSFPAHSLGGLRKGMPENYTAHFMDLIAGRGWGVRRFLFAGELAFLVSRQCENVSGSF
;
A
#
# COMPACT_ATOMS: atom_id res chain seq x y z
N MET A 1 9.05 42.33 -0.45
CA MET A 1 9.46 40.91 -0.27
C MET A 1 8.25 40.21 0.34
N TYR A 2 7.62 39.26 -0.35
CA TYR A 2 6.40 38.59 0.13
C TYR A 2 6.80 37.60 1.24
N GLU A 3 6.32 37.79 2.47
CA GLU A 3 6.52 36.80 3.51
C GLU A 3 5.73 35.53 3.15
N PRO A 4 6.38 34.35 3.09
CA PRO A 4 5.68 33.12 2.77
C PRO A 4 4.62 32.84 3.84
N GLY A 5 3.42 32.46 3.39
CA GLY A 5 2.33 32.10 4.28
C GLY A 5 2.67 30.91 5.18
N PRO A 6 1.88 30.65 6.24
CA PRO A 6 2.17 29.59 7.20
C PRO A 6 2.36 28.21 6.56
N VAL A 7 1.58 27.88 5.52
CA VAL A 7 1.69 26.61 4.79
C VAL A 7 3.02 26.53 4.03
N GLU A 8 3.41 27.60 3.31
CA GLU A 8 4.66 27.65 2.56
C GLU A 8 5.88 27.50 3.49
N GLN A 9 5.81 28.07 4.70
CA GLN A 9 6.86 27.90 5.72
C GLN A 9 7.02 26.44 6.16
N VAL A 10 5.90 25.74 6.40
CA VAL A 10 5.93 24.30 6.74
C VAL A 10 6.52 23.52 5.56
N MET A 11 5.99 23.72 4.34
CA MET A 11 6.45 23.02 3.13
C MET A 11 7.96 23.19 2.90
N LYS A 12 8.47 24.42 3.03
CA LYS A 12 9.91 24.71 2.90
C LYS A 12 10.74 23.97 3.96
N SER A 13 10.25 23.89 5.20
CA SER A 13 10.92 23.16 6.28
C SER A 13 10.95 21.64 6.06
N ILE A 14 9.89 21.07 5.49
CA ILE A 14 9.82 19.64 5.15
C ILE A 14 10.71 19.32 3.95
N ALA A 15 10.65 20.13 2.89
CA ALA A 15 11.44 19.92 1.66
C ALA A 15 12.96 19.98 1.91
N ALA A 16 13.41 20.78 2.88
CA ALA A 16 14.81 20.82 3.30
C ALA A 16 15.29 19.52 3.97
N SER A 17 14.37 18.65 4.42
CA SER A 17 14.72 17.36 5.01
C SER A 17 14.92 16.30 3.93
N ARG A 18 16.14 15.78 3.85
CA ARG A 18 16.50 14.69 2.94
C ARG A 18 15.61 13.45 3.08
N ARG A 19 15.03 13.22 4.27
CA ARG A 19 14.16 12.09 4.58
C ARG A 19 12.79 12.17 3.86
N TYR A 20 12.26 13.37 3.65
CA TYR A 20 10.90 13.58 3.13
C TYR A 20 10.87 14.06 1.68
N ARG A 21 12.04 14.30 1.07
CA ARG A 21 12.16 14.89 -0.29
C ARG A 21 11.45 14.09 -1.38
N SER A 22 11.31 12.78 -1.21
CA SER A 22 10.70 11.89 -2.20
C SER A 22 9.20 11.73 -1.99
N ILE A 23 8.64 12.27 -0.90
CA ILE A 23 7.21 12.20 -0.60
C ILE A 23 6.48 13.27 -1.42
N SER A 24 5.30 12.93 -1.92
CA SER A 24 4.40 13.83 -2.63
C SER A 24 4.22 15.17 -1.90
N ALA A 25 4.46 16.27 -2.62
CA ALA A 25 4.23 17.61 -2.09
C ALA A 25 2.75 17.84 -1.74
N GLU A 26 1.84 17.19 -2.47
CA GLU A 26 0.39 17.24 -2.20
C GLU A 26 0.07 16.60 -0.84
N PHE A 27 0.61 15.41 -0.57
CA PHE A 27 0.43 14.73 0.71
C PHE A 27 1.04 15.54 1.87
N VAL A 28 2.24 16.09 1.69
CA VAL A 28 2.87 16.95 2.71
C VAL A 28 2.01 18.19 2.97
N ARG A 29 1.47 18.81 1.92
CA ARG A 29 0.59 19.99 2.04
C ARG A 29 -0.70 19.63 2.77
N SER A 30 -1.30 18.48 2.49
CA SER A 30 -2.55 18.03 3.15
C SER A 30 -2.36 17.81 4.65
N ILE A 31 -1.21 17.30 5.08
CA ILE A 31 -0.85 17.18 6.50
C ILE A 31 -0.56 18.57 7.09
N ALA A 32 0.23 19.40 6.40
CA ALA A 32 0.61 20.72 6.90
C ALA A 32 -0.61 21.60 7.17
N VAL A 33 -1.60 21.61 6.28
CA VAL A 33 -2.86 22.35 6.46
C VAL A 33 -3.62 21.87 7.70
N ARG A 34 -3.73 20.54 7.89
CA ARG A 34 -4.42 19.95 9.05
C ARG A 34 -3.72 20.28 10.37
N GLU A 35 -2.40 20.20 10.40
CA GLU A 35 -1.64 20.50 11.61
C GLU A 35 -1.61 22.00 11.92
N LEU A 36 -1.54 22.88 10.90
CA LEU A 36 -1.66 24.33 11.12
C LEU A 36 -3.00 24.74 11.73
N ALA A 37 -4.09 24.04 11.40
CA ALA A 37 -5.40 24.28 12.01
C ALA A 37 -5.48 23.82 13.49
N ARG A 38 -4.57 22.94 13.93
CA ARG A 38 -4.59 22.32 15.27
C ARG A 38 -3.58 22.91 16.24
N HIS A 39 -2.57 23.62 15.75
CA HIS A 39 -1.47 24.15 16.56
C HIS A 39 -1.43 25.67 16.54
N ARG A 40 -0.91 26.27 17.62
CA ARG A 40 -0.92 27.73 17.81
C ARG A 40 0.23 28.43 17.08
N SER A 41 1.25 27.67 16.65
CA SER A 41 2.43 28.21 15.97
C SER A 41 2.87 27.36 14.78
N VAL A 42 3.49 28.01 13.79
CA VAL A 42 4.10 27.35 12.63
C VAL A 42 5.16 26.33 13.07
N LYS A 43 5.92 26.63 14.12
CA LYS A 43 6.96 25.73 14.67
C LYS A 43 6.37 24.43 15.19
N GLU A 44 5.26 24.49 15.92
CA GLU A 44 4.54 23.31 16.41
C GLU A 44 3.98 22.50 15.24
N ALA A 45 3.35 23.18 14.28
CA ALA A 45 2.82 22.53 13.08
C ALA A 45 3.90 21.81 12.26
N ILE A 46 5.11 22.39 12.12
CA ILE A 46 6.26 21.72 11.50
C ILE A 46 6.63 20.44 12.25
N LYS A 47 6.73 20.49 13.58
CA LYS A 47 7.08 19.33 14.40
C LYS A 47 6.02 18.23 14.26
N ALA A 48 4.75 18.59 14.35
CA ALA A 48 3.63 17.66 14.21
C ALA A 48 3.57 17.04 12.80
N THR A 49 3.76 17.84 11.76
CA THR A 49 3.83 17.37 10.36
C THR A 49 4.95 16.35 10.19
N LYS A 50 6.17 16.63 10.70
CA LYS A 50 7.30 15.67 10.65
C LYS A 50 7.00 14.38 11.39
N ASN A 51 6.37 14.46 12.56
CA ASN A 51 5.97 13.28 13.33
C ASN A 51 4.95 12.44 12.55
N LYS A 52 3.99 13.09 11.88
CA LYS A 52 2.98 12.40 11.07
C LYS A 52 3.56 11.72 9.85
N LEU A 53 4.43 12.40 9.11
CA LEU A 53 5.17 11.82 8.00
C LEU A 53 6.05 10.64 8.46
N HIS A 54 6.63 10.72 9.65
CA HIS A 54 7.41 9.61 10.19
C HIS A 54 6.54 8.38 10.50
N GLN A 55 5.37 8.58 11.11
CA GLN A 55 4.41 7.53 11.42
C GLN A 55 3.84 6.89 10.15
N ALA A 56 3.42 7.71 9.18
CA ALA A 56 2.76 7.25 7.97
C ALA A 56 3.72 6.66 6.91
N ALA A 57 4.97 7.14 6.89
CA ALA A 57 5.87 6.90 5.77
C ALA A 57 7.25 6.39 6.24
N GLY A 58 7.78 6.97 7.32
CA GLY A 58 9.14 6.76 7.78
C GLY A 58 9.44 5.41 8.46
N ALA A 59 8.44 4.63 8.86
CA ALA A 59 8.65 3.36 9.55
C ALA A 59 9.07 2.21 8.62
N TYR A 60 8.77 2.31 7.31
CA TYR A 60 8.88 1.18 6.40
C TYR A 60 10.17 1.12 5.58
N VAL A 61 10.93 2.22 5.49
CA VAL A 61 12.22 2.27 4.79
C VAL A 61 13.36 2.23 5.82
N ALA A 62 13.89 1.03 6.08
CA ALA A 62 14.96 0.82 7.05
C ALA A 62 16.30 1.47 6.62
N ALA A 63 16.54 1.57 5.32
CA ALA A 63 17.70 2.22 4.71
C ALA A 63 17.35 2.71 3.30
N ARG A 64 18.09 3.70 2.78
CA ARG A 64 17.91 4.17 1.40
C ARG A 64 18.02 3.00 0.42
N ILE A 65 17.02 2.84 -0.44
CA ILE A 65 16.99 1.80 -1.47
C ILE A 65 17.71 2.35 -2.71
N ASP A 66 18.65 1.57 -3.25
CA ASP A 66 19.27 1.87 -4.54
C ASP A 66 18.44 1.23 -5.65
N TYR A 67 17.37 1.93 -6.05
CA TYR A 67 16.46 1.49 -7.09
C TYR A 67 17.15 1.20 -8.42
N ALA A 68 18.16 2.01 -8.79
CA ALA A 68 18.91 1.82 -10.02
C ALA A 68 19.72 0.51 -9.98
N ALA A 69 20.34 0.17 -8.85
CA ALA A 69 21.03 -1.11 -8.70
C ALA A 69 20.07 -2.30 -8.76
N HIS A 70 18.90 -2.21 -8.14
CA HIS A 70 17.90 -3.27 -8.21
C HIS A 70 17.35 -3.46 -9.64
N LEU A 71 17.07 -2.37 -10.38
CA LEU A 71 16.68 -2.46 -11.79
C LEU A 71 17.75 -3.12 -12.66
N ARG A 72 19.04 -2.81 -12.45
CA ARG A 72 20.12 -3.49 -13.18
C ARG A 72 20.13 -4.99 -12.92
N GLN A 73 19.90 -5.41 -11.67
CA GLN A 73 19.79 -6.84 -11.34
C GLN A 73 18.58 -7.51 -11.98
N MET A 74 17.43 -6.83 -12.01
CA MET A 74 16.21 -7.35 -12.66
C MET A 74 16.38 -7.46 -14.18
N ARG A 75 17.03 -6.48 -14.82
CA ARG A 75 17.33 -6.50 -16.27
C ARG A 75 18.29 -7.61 -16.67
N ALA A 76 19.15 -8.05 -15.75
CA ALA A 76 20.09 -9.14 -15.98
C ALA A 76 19.45 -10.54 -15.82
N ALA A 77 18.22 -10.63 -15.33
CA ALA A 77 17.53 -11.92 -15.18
C ALA A 77 17.17 -12.51 -16.55
N ARG A 78 17.46 -13.80 -16.72
CA ARG A 78 17.27 -14.53 -17.99
C ARG A 78 15.99 -15.35 -18.02
N ASN A 79 15.36 -15.57 -16.87
CA ASN A 79 14.15 -16.35 -16.73
C ASN A 79 13.31 -15.83 -15.54
N ARG A 80 12.10 -16.38 -15.38
CA ARG A 80 11.15 -15.97 -14.34
C ARG A 80 11.70 -16.17 -12.93
N ASP A 81 12.45 -17.23 -12.68
CA ASP A 81 13.01 -17.54 -11.35
C ASP A 81 14.13 -16.58 -10.96
N GLU A 82 15.01 -16.24 -11.90
CA GLU A 82 16.05 -15.22 -11.71
C GLU A 82 15.44 -13.83 -11.46
N LEU A 83 14.36 -13.50 -12.18
CA LEU A 83 13.62 -12.24 -11.99
C LEU A 83 12.96 -12.21 -10.61
N ALA A 84 12.27 -13.29 -10.23
CA ALA A 84 11.67 -13.45 -8.91
C ALA A 84 12.74 -13.30 -7.80
N ALA A 85 13.90 -13.95 -7.93
CA ALA A 85 14.98 -13.80 -6.97
C ALA A 85 15.49 -12.34 -6.88
N ALA A 86 15.58 -11.62 -8.00
CA ALA A 86 15.94 -10.19 -8.01
C ALA A 86 14.88 -9.31 -7.33
N CYS A 87 13.60 -9.60 -7.56
CA CYS A 87 12.47 -8.95 -6.92
C CYS A 87 12.49 -9.14 -5.40
N ALA A 88 12.69 -10.38 -4.93
CA ALA A 88 12.76 -10.69 -3.51
C ALA A 88 13.88 -9.91 -2.79
N ARG A 89 15.05 -9.74 -3.43
CA ARG A 89 16.16 -8.95 -2.87
C ARG A 89 15.78 -7.47 -2.68
N ALA A 90 15.04 -6.89 -3.62
CA ALA A 90 14.56 -5.50 -3.50
C ALA A 90 13.45 -5.39 -2.44
N MET A 91 12.49 -6.31 -2.44
CA MET A 91 11.41 -6.37 -1.43
C MET A 91 11.96 -6.47 0.00
N ALA A 92 13.09 -7.13 0.22
CA ALA A 92 13.75 -7.24 1.52
C ALA A 92 14.24 -5.88 2.09
N ARG A 93 14.31 -4.84 1.26
CA ARG A 93 14.75 -3.49 1.67
C ARG A 93 13.62 -2.62 2.25
N HIS A 94 12.38 -3.08 2.16
CA HIS A 94 11.19 -2.40 2.67
C HIS A 94 10.49 -3.29 3.69
N ALA A 95 10.19 -2.76 4.88
CA ALA A 95 9.79 -3.56 6.04
C ALA A 95 8.52 -4.40 5.79
N SER A 96 7.47 -3.77 5.24
CA SER A 96 6.19 -4.43 4.96
C SER A 96 6.33 -5.62 4.00
N SER A 97 7.08 -5.43 2.90
CA SER A 97 7.32 -6.48 1.90
C SER A 97 8.33 -7.52 2.37
N ARG A 98 9.34 -7.12 3.16
CA ARG A 98 10.30 -8.04 3.78
C ARG A 98 9.61 -9.03 4.71
N GLU A 99 8.68 -8.55 5.53
CA GLU A 99 7.88 -9.40 6.43
C GLU A 99 7.04 -10.44 5.67
N ARG A 100 6.62 -10.12 4.44
CA ARG A 100 5.82 -11.03 3.60
C ARG A 100 6.65 -12.08 2.88
N LEU A 101 7.95 -11.84 2.63
CA LEU A 101 8.82 -12.75 1.86
C LEU A 101 8.72 -14.23 2.28
N PRO A 102 8.72 -14.60 3.59
CA PRO A 102 8.66 -16.00 3.99
C PRO A 102 7.34 -16.70 3.65
N ILE A 103 6.26 -15.92 3.47
CA ILE A 103 4.91 -16.43 3.20
C ILE A 103 4.46 -16.09 1.76
N LEU A 104 5.30 -15.43 0.95
CA LEU A 104 4.88 -14.80 -0.31
C LEU A 104 4.21 -15.76 -1.31
N PRO A 105 4.75 -16.99 -1.57
CA PRO A 105 4.11 -17.92 -2.49
C PRO A 105 2.75 -18.42 -1.95
N GLU A 106 2.69 -18.78 -0.67
CA GLU A 106 1.46 -19.25 -0.02
C GLU A 106 0.41 -18.14 0.07
N PHE A 107 0.83 -16.91 0.37
CA PHE A 107 -0.03 -15.76 0.55
C PHE A 107 -0.89 -15.52 -0.69
N TYR A 108 -0.27 -15.38 -1.86
CA TYR A 108 -1.02 -15.12 -3.10
C TYR A 108 -1.77 -16.34 -3.61
N ALA A 109 -1.21 -17.55 -3.46
CA ALA A 109 -1.92 -18.77 -3.83
C ALA A 109 -3.20 -18.96 -3.01
N ALA A 110 -3.15 -18.76 -1.68
CA ALA A 110 -4.30 -18.95 -0.80
C ALA A 110 -5.33 -17.82 -0.91
N THR A 111 -4.88 -16.58 -1.07
CA THR A 111 -5.78 -15.41 -1.07
C THR A 111 -6.40 -15.15 -2.43
N LEU A 112 -5.70 -15.39 -3.54
CA LEU A 112 -6.20 -15.09 -4.88
C LEU A 112 -6.49 -16.35 -5.72
N GLY A 113 -5.99 -17.53 -5.34
CA GLY A 113 -6.08 -18.73 -6.16
C GLY A 113 -7.49 -19.30 -6.38
N SER A 114 -8.47 -18.86 -5.59
CA SER A 114 -9.88 -19.24 -5.78
C SER A 114 -10.68 -18.23 -6.62
N LEU A 115 -10.08 -17.10 -6.99
CA LEU A 115 -10.76 -16.10 -7.81
C LEU A 115 -10.80 -16.56 -9.27
N PRO A 116 -11.75 -16.03 -10.07
CA PRO A 116 -11.62 -16.06 -11.52
C PRO A 116 -10.28 -15.46 -11.98
N PRO A 117 -9.85 -15.70 -13.23
CA PRO A 117 -8.61 -15.14 -13.75
C PRO A 117 -8.54 -13.62 -13.53
N VAL A 118 -7.59 -13.17 -12.71
CA VAL A 118 -7.41 -11.76 -12.34
C VAL A 118 -6.78 -11.00 -13.51
N ARG A 119 -7.56 -10.15 -14.16
CA ARG A 119 -7.19 -9.36 -15.34
C ARG A 119 -6.81 -7.92 -15.00
N SER A 120 -7.20 -7.43 -13.83
CA SER A 120 -6.83 -6.08 -13.42
C SER A 120 -6.64 -5.96 -11.90
N VAL A 121 -5.60 -5.23 -11.50
CA VAL A 121 -5.22 -5.04 -10.09
C VAL A 121 -4.99 -3.57 -9.77
N LEU A 122 -5.55 -3.07 -8.67
CA LEU A 122 -5.19 -1.79 -8.07
C LEU A 122 -4.49 -2.03 -6.72
N ASP A 123 -3.19 -1.77 -6.65
CA ASP A 123 -2.38 -1.89 -5.43
C ASP A 123 -2.24 -0.53 -4.73
N VAL A 124 -2.93 -0.39 -3.59
CA VAL A 124 -3.12 0.87 -2.86
C VAL A 124 -2.12 0.99 -1.73
N ALA A 125 -1.37 2.10 -1.69
CA ALA A 125 -0.22 2.27 -0.80
C ALA A 125 0.76 1.09 -0.97
N CYS A 126 1.10 0.83 -2.23
CA CYS A 126 1.64 -0.44 -2.69
C CYS A 126 3.01 -0.80 -2.08
N GLY A 127 3.77 0.19 -1.59
CA GLY A 127 5.16 -0.03 -1.21
C GLY A 127 5.93 -0.75 -2.33
N LEU A 128 6.71 -1.78 -1.97
CA LEU A 128 7.38 -2.66 -2.94
C LEU A 128 6.58 -3.92 -3.30
N ASN A 129 5.29 -3.98 -2.99
CA ASN A 129 4.46 -5.13 -3.28
C ASN A 129 4.31 -5.47 -4.78
N PRO A 130 4.34 -4.52 -5.74
CA PRO A 130 4.25 -4.89 -7.16
C PRO A 130 5.39 -5.81 -7.60
N LEU A 131 6.54 -5.79 -6.92
CA LEU A 131 7.63 -6.75 -7.17
C LEU A 131 7.23 -8.21 -6.89
N ALA A 132 6.10 -8.45 -6.21
CA ALA A 132 5.56 -9.77 -5.96
C ALA A 132 4.75 -10.35 -7.14
N ILE A 133 4.57 -9.61 -8.25
CA ILE A 133 3.88 -10.09 -9.46
C ILE A 133 4.31 -11.51 -9.87
N PRO A 134 5.61 -11.91 -9.85
CA PRO A 134 5.99 -13.27 -10.24
C PRO A 134 5.31 -14.39 -9.44
N TRP A 135 4.80 -14.11 -8.23
CA TRP A 135 4.09 -15.08 -7.38
C TRP A 135 2.57 -14.93 -7.42
N MET A 136 2.03 -13.93 -8.11
CA MET A 136 0.59 -13.71 -8.19
C MET A 136 -0.03 -14.57 -9.29
N PRO A 137 -1.26 -15.12 -9.09
CA PRO A 137 -1.98 -15.85 -10.12
C PRO A 137 -2.69 -14.90 -11.10
N LEU A 138 -1.94 -13.98 -11.72
CA LEU A 138 -2.49 -13.01 -12.67
C LEU A 138 -2.74 -13.67 -14.03
N ALA A 139 -3.81 -13.27 -14.69
CA ALA A 139 -4.10 -13.67 -16.05
C ALA A 139 -3.05 -13.07 -17.02
N GLU A 140 -2.86 -13.73 -18.17
CA GLU A 140 -2.08 -13.15 -19.26
C GLU A 140 -2.71 -11.82 -19.70
N GLY A 141 -1.87 -10.80 -19.89
CA GLY A 141 -2.33 -9.44 -20.23
C GLY A 141 -2.93 -8.66 -19.06
N CYS A 142 -2.77 -9.11 -17.81
CA CYS A 142 -3.27 -8.39 -16.64
C CYS A 142 -2.74 -6.94 -16.61
N GLU A 143 -3.64 -6.00 -16.31
CA GLU A 143 -3.28 -4.60 -16.04
C GLU A 143 -3.01 -4.39 -14.55
N TYR A 144 -1.84 -3.84 -14.22
CA TYR A 144 -1.43 -3.59 -12.84
C TYR A 144 -1.26 -2.10 -12.58
N TYR A 145 -2.05 -1.60 -11.64
CA TYR A 145 -2.07 -0.20 -11.25
C TYR A 145 -1.54 -0.08 -9.84
N ALA A 146 -0.38 0.55 -9.67
CA ALA A 146 0.24 0.73 -8.36
C ALA A 146 0.19 2.20 -7.95
N CYS A 147 -0.12 2.48 -6.69
CA CYS A 147 -0.08 3.85 -6.20
C CYS A 147 0.53 3.96 -4.79
N ASP A 148 1.39 4.97 -4.62
CA ASP A 148 2.06 5.27 -3.36
C ASP A 148 2.41 6.76 -3.30
N ILE A 149 2.78 7.27 -2.14
CA ILE A 149 3.14 8.68 -1.91
C ILE A 149 4.59 9.00 -2.29
N TYR A 150 5.42 8.00 -2.61
CA TYR A 150 6.84 8.17 -2.91
C TYR A 150 7.15 8.25 -4.41
N HIS A 151 7.67 9.39 -4.87
CA HIS A 151 8.04 9.61 -6.27
C HIS A 151 9.10 8.63 -6.79
N ASP A 152 10.20 8.47 -6.06
CA ASP A 152 11.31 7.61 -6.48
C ASP A 152 10.93 6.12 -6.49
N MET A 153 10.08 5.71 -5.55
CA MET A 153 9.52 4.35 -5.52
C MET A 153 8.59 4.11 -6.71
N VAL A 154 7.66 5.02 -6.97
CA VAL A 154 6.71 4.90 -8.08
C VAL A 154 7.42 4.87 -9.43
N GLU A 155 8.43 5.72 -9.63
CA GLU A 155 9.25 5.71 -10.86
C GLU A 155 9.94 4.35 -11.05
N PHE A 156 10.57 3.84 -9.98
CA PHE A 156 11.18 2.50 -9.98
C PHE A 156 10.18 1.39 -10.30
N LEU A 157 8.99 1.43 -9.73
CA LEU A 157 7.94 0.44 -9.96
C LEU A 157 7.41 0.52 -11.40
N GLY A 158 7.28 1.71 -11.97
CA GLY A 158 6.89 1.89 -13.37
C GLY A 158 7.90 1.30 -14.35
N GLU A 159 9.20 1.42 -14.07
CA GLU A 159 10.26 0.73 -14.80
C GLU A 159 10.16 -0.80 -14.65
N PHE A 160 9.87 -1.29 -13.44
CA PHE A 160 9.70 -2.71 -13.18
C PHE A 160 8.50 -3.30 -13.93
N LEU A 161 7.33 -2.63 -13.93
CA LEU A 161 6.14 -3.13 -14.65
C LEU A 161 6.43 -3.33 -16.14
N ARG A 162 7.11 -2.36 -16.77
CA ARG A 162 7.57 -2.47 -18.16
C ARG A 162 8.54 -3.62 -18.37
N LEU A 163 9.48 -3.82 -17.44
CA LEU A 163 10.43 -4.93 -17.48
C LEU A 163 9.76 -6.29 -17.33
N ALA A 164 8.75 -6.39 -16.48
CA ALA A 164 7.98 -7.60 -16.25
C ALA A 164 6.98 -7.92 -17.38
N GLY A 165 6.84 -7.03 -18.38
CA GLY A 165 5.88 -7.18 -19.47
C GLY A 165 4.42 -7.04 -19.02
N VAL A 166 4.18 -6.32 -17.91
CA VAL A 166 2.86 -6.13 -17.32
C VAL A 166 2.30 -4.78 -17.74
N ALA A 167 1.08 -4.78 -18.26
CA ALA A 167 0.38 -3.54 -18.63
C ALA A 167 0.02 -2.72 -17.38
N GLY A 168 -0.25 -1.42 -17.56
CA GLY A 168 -0.64 -0.53 -16.48
C GLY A 168 0.43 0.49 -16.10
N ARG A 169 0.38 0.99 -14.87
CA ARG A 169 1.22 2.11 -14.42
C ARG A 169 1.40 2.15 -12.91
N ALA A 170 2.53 2.68 -12.48
CA ALA A 170 2.73 3.16 -11.12
C ALA A 170 2.52 4.69 -11.11
N GLN A 171 1.79 5.21 -10.14
CA GLN A 171 1.53 6.66 -10.02
C GLN A 171 1.65 7.16 -8.58
N VAL A 172 2.09 8.41 -8.44
CA VAL A 172 2.12 9.05 -7.13
C VAL A 172 0.71 9.45 -6.73
N CYS A 173 0.28 9.06 -5.53
CA CYS A 173 -1.10 9.23 -5.10
C CYS A 173 -1.20 9.36 -3.57
N ASP A 174 -1.82 10.45 -3.11
CA ASP A 174 -2.36 10.54 -1.75
C ASP A 174 -3.76 9.92 -1.74
N VAL A 175 -3.83 8.64 -1.41
CA VAL A 175 -5.09 7.87 -1.42
C VAL A 175 -6.08 8.32 -0.35
N ILE A 176 -5.64 9.13 0.64
CA ILE A 176 -6.52 9.75 1.63
C ILE A 176 -7.30 10.91 0.99
N ALA A 177 -6.65 11.65 0.10
CA ALA A 177 -7.24 12.78 -0.61
C ALA A 177 -8.03 12.34 -1.84
N ARG A 178 -7.46 11.45 -2.66
CA ARG A 178 -8.09 10.97 -3.89
C ARG A 178 -7.61 9.57 -4.25
N CYS A 179 -8.53 8.61 -4.22
CA CYS A 179 -8.27 7.26 -4.70
C CYS A 179 -8.50 7.17 -6.23
N PRO A 180 -7.77 6.31 -6.97
CA PRO A 180 -8.13 5.95 -8.34
C PRO A 180 -9.55 5.34 -8.40
N THR A 181 -10.35 5.76 -9.37
CA THR A 181 -11.78 5.39 -9.51
C THR A 181 -12.05 4.44 -10.68
N GLN A 182 -11.00 3.92 -11.29
CA GLN A 182 -11.14 2.93 -12.36
C GLN A 182 -11.57 1.59 -11.75
N HIS A 183 -12.46 0.89 -12.45
CA HIS A 183 -12.87 -0.44 -12.07
C HIS A 183 -11.73 -1.45 -12.21
N VAL A 184 -11.57 -2.36 -11.24
CA VAL A 184 -10.62 -3.48 -11.30
C VAL A 184 -11.19 -4.78 -10.70
N ASP A 185 -10.63 -5.92 -11.08
CA ASP A 185 -11.04 -7.23 -10.53
C ASP A 185 -10.64 -7.30 -9.04
N VAL A 186 -9.42 -6.85 -8.71
CA VAL A 186 -8.88 -6.91 -7.34
C VAL A 186 -8.23 -5.60 -6.93
N ALA A 187 -8.67 -5.01 -5.82
CA ALA A 187 -7.90 -3.97 -5.13
C ALA A 187 -7.14 -4.55 -3.93
N LEU A 188 -5.84 -4.26 -3.83
CA LEU A 188 -4.97 -4.66 -2.73
C LEU A 188 -4.81 -3.51 -1.73
N LEU A 189 -5.10 -3.77 -0.45
CA LEU A 189 -4.89 -2.85 0.66
C LEU A 189 -4.04 -3.54 1.72
N LEU A 190 -2.75 -3.76 1.41
CA LEU A 190 -1.89 -4.63 2.21
C LEU A 190 -1.16 -3.87 3.32
N LYS A 191 -1.59 -4.05 4.57
CA LYS A 191 -1.11 -3.31 5.76
C LYS A 191 -1.28 -1.78 5.63
N ALA A 192 -2.18 -1.34 4.76
CA ALA A 192 -2.39 0.07 4.45
C ALA A 192 -3.29 0.78 5.47
N ILE A 193 -4.45 0.18 5.80
CA ILE A 193 -5.49 0.82 6.61
C ILE A 193 -4.97 1.39 7.95
N PRO A 194 -4.24 0.64 8.80
CA PRO A 194 -3.75 1.18 10.07
C PRO A 194 -2.85 2.40 9.91
N CYS A 195 -2.10 2.46 8.82
CA CYS A 195 -1.24 3.58 8.49
C CYS A 195 -2.05 4.82 8.06
N LEU A 196 -3.05 4.62 7.21
CA LEU A 196 -3.94 5.69 6.73
C LEU A 196 -4.76 6.28 7.89
N GLU A 197 -5.26 5.43 8.78
CA GLU A 197 -6.07 5.83 9.94
C GLU A 197 -5.28 6.60 11.01
N GLN A 198 -3.96 6.41 11.06
CA GLN A 198 -3.13 7.32 11.84
C GLN A 198 -3.27 8.74 11.31
N VAL A 199 -3.26 8.96 9.99
CA VAL A 199 -3.35 10.30 9.38
C VAL A 199 -4.78 10.86 9.45
N ASP A 200 -5.77 10.04 9.15
CA ASP A 200 -7.19 10.38 9.19
C ASP A 200 -8.00 9.15 9.61
N PRO A 201 -8.60 9.14 10.82
CA PRO A 201 -9.31 7.99 11.36
C PRO A 201 -10.44 7.44 10.47
N ALA A 202 -11.00 8.24 9.57
CA ALA A 202 -12.05 7.81 8.65
C ALA A 202 -11.52 7.37 7.28
N ALA A 203 -10.20 7.42 7.04
CA ALA A 203 -9.60 7.05 5.76
C ALA A 203 -9.86 5.59 5.38
N GLY A 204 -9.78 4.66 6.34
CA GLY A 204 -10.03 3.23 6.09
C GLY A 204 -11.41 2.98 5.52
N ALA A 205 -12.45 3.42 6.23
CA ALA A 205 -13.85 3.28 5.79
C ALA A 205 -14.11 3.98 4.44
N ARG A 206 -13.69 5.25 4.29
CA ARG A 206 -13.90 5.99 3.03
C ARG A 206 -13.22 5.33 1.84
N LEU A 207 -12.01 4.79 2.03
CA LEU A 207 -11.27 4.11 0.98
C LEU A 207 -11.96 2.81 0.57
N LEU A 208 -12.41 2.01 1.54
CA LEU A 208 -13.17 0.79 1.28
C LEU A 208 -14.47 1.05 0.51
N ASP A 209 -15.12 2.19 0.72
CA ASP A 209 -16.34 2.59 0.00
C ASP A 209 -16.04 3.18 -1.39
N SER A 210 -14.91 3.87 -1.55
CA SER A 210 -14.58 4.61 -2.78
C SER A 210 -13.92 3.76 -3.87
N LEU A 211 -13.26 2.66 -3.50
CA LEU A 211 -12.64 1.74 -4.46
C LEU A 211 -13.73 1.12 -5.34
N ASP A 212 -13.51 1.04 -6.65
CA ASP A 212 -14.37 0.32 -7.58
C ASP A 212 -13.70 -1.01 -7.93
N ALA A 213 -13.98 -2.06 -7.16
CA ALA A 213 -13.38 -3.36 -7.38
C ALA A 213 -14.32 -4.52 -7.01
N ASP A 214 -14.27 -5.60 -7.77
CA ASP A 214 -15.06 -6.81 -7.49
C ASP A 214 -14.63 -7.48 -6.19
N HIS A 215 -13.32 -7.57 -5.99
CA HIS A 215 -12.70 -8.12 -4.80
C HIS A 215 -11.72 -7.14 -4.13
N LEU A 216 -11.66 -7.18 -2.80
CA LEU A 216 -10.67 -6.45 -2.01
C LEU A 216 -9.80 -7.46 -1.24
N LEU A 217 -8.49 -7.41 -1.40
CA LEU A 217 -7.57 -8.12 -0.52
C LEU A 217 -6.99 -7.13 0.49
N VAL A 218 -7.50 -7.18 1.72
CA VAL A 218 -7.10 -6.30 2.81
C VAL A 218 -6.22 -7.07 3.79
N SER A 219 -5.10 -6.49 4.23
CA SER A 219 -4.27 -7.15 5.24
C SER A 219 -3.81 -6.24 6.37
N PHE A 220 -3.46 -6.86 7.48
CA PHE A 220 -2.98 -6.24 8.71
C PHE A 220 -1.74 -6.97 9.22
N PRO A 221 -0.80 -6.26 9.88
CA PRO A 221 0.34 -6.93 10.51
C PRO A 221 -0.14 -7.82 11.67
N ALA A 222 0.32 -9.09 11.71
CA ALA A 222 -0.05 -10.01 12.79
C ALA A 222 0.82 -9.84 14.06
N HIS A 223 1.88 -9.03 13.98
CA HIS A 223 2.76 -8.68 15.10
C HIS A 223 2.90 -7.16 15.20
N SER A 224 3.13 -6.65 16.40
CA SER A 224 3.69 -5.30 16.54
C SER A 224 5.14 -5.27 16.03
N LEU A 225 5.60 -4.12 15.53
CA LEU A 225 7.01 -3.90 15.14
C LEU A 225 8.00 -4.16 16.30
N GLY A 226 7.52 -4.26 17.54
CA GLY A 226 8.27 -4.60 18.75
C GLY A 226 8.16 -6.06 19.23
N GLY A 227 7.54 -6.96 18.45
CA GLY A 227 7.56 -8.41 18.71
C GLY A 227 6.54 -8.94 19.73
N LEU A 228 5.70 -8.08 20.33
CA LEU A 228 4.63 -8.53 21.22
C LEU A 228 3.42 -9.00 20.40
N ARG A 229 3.02 -10.26 20.65
CA ARG A 229 1.99 -11.03 19.92
C ARG A 229 0.56 -10.87 20.45
N LYS A 230 0.37 -10.48 21.70
CA LYS A 230 -0.94 -10.67 22.37
C LYS A 230 -2.02 -9.71 21.86
N GLY A 231 -3.04 -10.25 21.20
CA GLY A 231 -4.30 -9.57 20.86
C GLY A 231 -4.33 -8.82 19.53
N MET A 232 -3.21 -8.75 18.78
CA MET A 232 -3.13 -7.97 17.54
C MET A 232 -4.02 -8.53 16.42
N PRO A 233 -3.98 -9.84 16.10
CA PRO A 233 -4.89 -10.41 15.11
C PRO A 233 -6.36 -10.25 15.49
N GLU A 234 -6.70 -10.41 16.77
CA GLU A 234 -8.07 -10.29 17.27
C GLU A 234 -8.56 -8.85 17.16
N ASN A 235 -7.76 -7.87 17.59
CA ASN A 235 -8.09 -6.46 17.50
C ASN A 235 -8.27 -6.00 16.06
N TYR A 236 -7.38 -6.39 15.14
CA TYR A 236 -7.52 -6.05 13.73
C TYR A 236 -8.68 -6.79 13.06
N THR A 237 -9.00 -8.00 13.52
CA THR A 237 -10.21 -8.69 13.06
C THR A 237 -11.45 -7.90 13.48
N ALA A 238 -11.59 -7.54 14.76
CA ALA A 238 -12.72 -6.75 15.24
C ALA A 238 -12.84 -5.41 14.49
N HIS A 239 -11.73 -4.67 14.39
CA HIS A 239 -11.68 -3.40 13.67
C HIS A 239 -12.10 -3.55 12.20
N PHE A 240 -11.58 -4.56 11.49
CA PHE A 240 -11.95 -4.77 10.10
C PHE A 240 -13.43 -5.17 9.94
N MET A 241 -13.95 -6.02 10.82
CA MET A 241 -15.36 -6.39 10.80
C MET A 241 -16.28 -5.19 11.07
N ASP A 242 -15.89 -4.28 11.97
CA ASP A 242 -16.59 -3.01 12.20
C ASP A 242 -16.55 -2.12 10.95
N LEU A 243 -15.39 -2.04 10.29
CA LEU A 243 -15.22 -1.25 9.06
C LEU A 243 -16.14 -1.70 7.94
N ILE A 244 -16.49 -2.99 7.84
CA ILE A 244 -17.34 -3.54 6.77
C ILE A 244 -18.77 -3.86 7.22
N ALA A 245 -19.11 -3.59 8.48
CA ALA A 245 -20.42 -3.89 9.06
C ALA A 245 -21.55 -3.28 8.20
N GLY A 246 -22.63 -4.05 8.01
CA GLY A 246 -23.81 -3.62 7.27
C GLY A 246 -23.68 -3.59 5.73
N ARG A 247 -22.52 -3.96 5.15
CA ARG A 247 -22.30 -3.91 3.69
C ARG A 247 -22.73 -5.16 2.93
N GLY A 248 -23.04 -6.25 3.64
CA GLY A 248 -23.46 -7.52 3.02
C GLY A 248 -22.37 -8.21 2.18
N TRP A 249 -21.10 -7.82 2.33
CA TRP A 249 -20.00 -8.39 1.58
C TRP A 249 -19.61 -9.78 2.06
N GLY A 250 -19.21 -10.66 1.13
CA GLY A 250 -18.63 -11.96 1.46
C GLY A 250 -17.19 -11.80 1.94
N VAL A 251 -16.80 -12.48 3.02
CA VAL A 251 -15.46 -12.33 3.62
C VAL A 251 -14.83 -13.68 3.90
N ARG A 252 -13.60 -13.86 3.44
CA ARG A 252 -12.73 -14.98 3.79
C ARG A 252 -11.50 -14.49 4.53
N ARG A 253 -11.25 -15.06 5.71
CA ARG A 253 -10.10 -14.72 6.56
C ARG A 253 -8.97 -15.73 6.40
N PHE A 254 -7.75 -15.23 6.37
CA PHE A 254 -6.51 -16.00 6.32
C PHE A 254 -5.55 -15.51 7.40
N LEU A 255 -4.90 -16.43 8.10
CA LEU A 255 -3.89 -16.10 9.10
C LEU A 255 -2.57 -16.75 8.71
N PHE A 256 -1.58 -15.91 8.42
CA PHE A 256 -0.21 -16.32 8.16
C PHE A 256 0.69 -16.00 9.35
N ALA A 257 1.92 -16.52 9.34
CA ALA A 257 2.87 -16.35 10.44
C ALA A 257 3.14 -14.88 10.81
N GLY A 258 2.97 -13.92 9.90
CA GLY A 258 3.20 -12.49 10.15
C GLY A 258 2.13 -11.54 9.61
N GLU A 259 1.04 -12.05 9.03
CA GLU A 259 0.06 -11.24 8.32
C GLU A 259 -1.34 -11.86 8.46
N LEU A 260 -2.31 -11.03 8.82
CA LEU A 260 -3.73 -11.34 8.82
C LEU A 260 -4.31 -10.76 7.53
N ALA A 261 -4.99 -11.56 6.72
CA ALA A 261 -5.59 -11.10 5.47
C ALA A 261 -7.08 -11.44 5.39
N PHE A 262 -7.80 -10.61 4.66
CA PHE A 262 -9.22 -10.75 4.36
C PHE A 262 -9.41 -10.58 2.85
N LEU A 263 -9.93 -11.60 2.20
CA LEU A 263 -10.47 -11.47 0.85
C LEU A 263 -11.95 -11.13 0.97
N VAL A 264 -12.34 -9.98 0.46
CA VAL A 264 -13.71 -9.50 0.40
C VAL A 264 -14.21 -9.63 -1.02
N SER A 265 -15.43 -10.14 -1.19
CA SER A 265 -16.15 -10.13 -2.46
C SER A 265 -17.36 -9.21 -2.31
N ARG A 266 -17.48 -8.20 -3.17
CA ARG A 266 -18.58 -7.22 -3.10
C ARG A 266 -19.89 -7.75 -3.65
N GLN A 267 -19.82 -8.72 -4.56
CA GLN A 267 -20.99 -9.42 -5.05
C GLN A 267 -21.16 -10.70 -4.22
N CYS A 268 -22.36 -10.91 -3.66
CA CYS A 268 -22.74 -12.24 -3.19
C CYS A 268 -22.79 -13.13 -4.43
N GLU A 269 -22.00 -14.20 -4.46
CA GLU A 269 -22.26 -15.29 -5.40
C GLU A 269 -23.69 -15.78 -5.09
N ASN A 270 -24.64 -15.43 -5.96
CA ASN A 270 -25.86 -16.20 -6.08
C ASN A 270 -25.42 -17.58 -6.56
N VAL A 271 -25.12 -18.48 -5.62
CA VAL A 271 -25.15 -19.92 -5.87
C VAL A 271 -26.61 -20.24 -6.17
N SER A 272 -27.01 -19.97 -7.40
CA SER A 272 -28.26 -20.42 -7.97
C SER A 272 -28.06 -21.91 -8.21
N GLY A 273 -28.62 -22.70 -7.30
CA GLY A 273 -28.68 -24.14 -7.43
C GLY A 273 -29.24 -24.51 -8.80
N SER A 274 -28.58 -25.47 -9.43
CA SER A 274 -29.19 -26.28 -10.48
C SER A 274 -29.28 -27.68 -9.92
N PHE A 275 -30.52 -28.18 -9.83
CA PHE A 275 -30.86 -29.56 -9.52
C PHE A 275 -30.18 -30.55 -10.47
#